data_AF-A0A5N0V434-F1
#
_entry.id   AF-A0A5N0V434-F1
#
_cell.length_a   1.000
_cell.length_b   1.000
_cell.length_c   1.000
_cell.angle_alpha   90.00
_cell.angle_beta   90.00
_cell.angle_gamma   90.00
#
_symmetry.space_group_name_H-M   'P 1'
#
loop_
_entity.id
_entity.type
_entity.pdbx_description
1 polymer ?
#
loop_
_entity_poly.entity_id
_entity_poly.type
_entity_poly.pdbx_seq_one_letter_code
_entity_poly.pdbx_strand_id
1 'polypeptide(L)'
;MRHVSSDVIDALARRIDLGKLSPDQFISVLETLHMLGKVEAGVELRGLSTETLADVVRRASKEQLKAVAAHPELRRVFLEEIFSRMSDHFLPEKAKYSSVVVTWRFSDGDGDGGFDRFQTVIEDGLCASGADLGREPDTTITVAADDFFRMATGNAAVAAMFVTGKVRVKGEYAPAVRFSSYFDLPKPG
;
A
#
# COMPACT_ATOMS: atom_id res chain seq x y z
N MET A 1 16.54 -9.66 -20.92
CA MET A 1 16.63 -10.65 -19.84
C MET A 1 15.21 -11.08 -19.53
N ARG A 2 14.83 -12.34 -19.78
CA ARG A 2 13.42 -12.76 -19.67
C ARG A 2 12.98 -12.70 -18.20
N HIS A 3 11.98 -11.85 -17.90
CA HIS A 3 11.27 -11.84 -16.63
C HIS A 3 10.54 -13.18 -16.45
N VAL A 4 11.15 -14.12 -15.75
CA VAL A 4 10.54 -15.41 -15.37
C VAL A 4 9.80 -15.30 -14.02
N SER A 5 9.96 -14.18 -13.31
CA SER A 5 9.59 -14.05 -11.89
C SER A 5 8.11 -13.71 -11.64
N SER A 6 7.53 -12.72 -12.36
CA SER A 6 6.17 -12.22 -12.08
C SER A 6 5.09 -13.28 -12.35
N ASP A 7 5.16 -13.97 -13.49
CA ASP A 7 4.13 -14.96 -13.87
C ASP A 7 4.02 -16.12 -12.87
N VAL A 8 5.15 -16.54 -12.29
CA VAL A 8 5.19 -17.67 -11.34
C VAL A 8 4.61 -17.26 -9.99
N ILE A 9 5.03 -16.12 -9.45
CA ILE A 9 4.53 -15.66 -8.15
C ILE A 9 3.04 -15.28 -8.24
N ASP A 10 2.63 -14.70 -9.36
CA ASP A 10 1.24 -14.41 -9.64
C ASP A 10 0.39 -15.69 -9.74
N ALA A 11 0.88 -16.71 -10.44
CA ALA A 11 0.20 -18.00 -10.53
C ALA A 11 0.09 -18.69 -9.17
N LEU A 12 1.13 -18.60 -8.33
CA LEU A 12 1.09 -19.12 -6.95
C LEU A 12 0.03 -18.40 -6.13
N ALA A 13 0.05 -17.06 -6.09
CA ALA A 13 -0.91 -16.26 -5.34
C ALA A 13 -2.36 -16.55 -5.75
N ARG A 14 -2.62 -16.71 -7.06
CA ARG A 14 -3.95 -17.07 -7.56
C ARG A 14 -4.42 -18.47 -7.14
N ARG A 15 -3.50 -19.42 -6.93
CA ARG A 15 -3.81 -20.83 -6.61
C ARG A 15 -3.94 -21.12 -5.12
N ILE A 16 -3.29 -20.34 -4.25
CA ILE A 16 -3.37 -20.53 -2.80
C ILE A 16 -4.75 -20.12 -2.29
N ASP A 17 -5.44 -21.00 -1.58
CA ASP A 17 -6.67 -20.64 -0.88
C ASP A 17 -6.35 -19.93 0.45
N LEU A 18 -6.31 -18.59 0.41
CA LEU A 18 -5.95 -17.77 1.58
C LEU A 18 -6.92 -17.95 2.74
N GLY A 19 -8.19 -18.30 2.46
CA GLY A 19 -9.20 -18.54 3.50
C GLY A 19 -8.94 -19.81 4.32
N LYS A 20 -8.08 -20.72 3.83
CA LYS A 20 -7.65 -21.92 4.56
C LYS A 20 -6.41 -21.69 5.43
N LEU A 21 -5.77 -20.53 5.33
CA LEU A 21 -4.62 -20.18 6.14
C LEU A 21 -5.07 -19.47 7.41
N SER A 22 -4.59 -19.89 8.57
CA SER A 22 -4.65 -19.06 9.77
C SER A 22 -3.84 -17.77 9.57
N PRO A 23 -4.04 -16.73 10.40
CA PRO A 23 -3.19 -15.54 10.37
C PRO A 23 -1.70 -15.87 10.45
N ASP A 24 -1.30 -16.78 11.35
CA ASP A 24 0.10 -17.19 11.50
C ASP A 24 0.64 -17.89 10.25
N GLN A 25 -0.15 -18.78 9.63
CA GLN A 25 0.25 -19.46 8.39
C GLN A 25 0.38 -18.47 7.23
N PHE A 26 -0.50 -17.47 7.16
CA PHE A 26 -0.40 -16.40 6.17
C PHE A 26 0.89 -15.58 6.36
N ILE A 27 1.24 -15.25 7.60
CA ILE A 27 2.51 -14.60 7.93
C ILE A 27 3.70 -15.46 7.51
N SER A 28 3.74 -16.75 7.85
CA SER A 28 4.85 -17.63 7.49
C SER A 28 5.08 -17.73 5.97
N VAL A 29 4.00 -17.67 5.17
CA VAL A 29 4.12 -17.60 3.70
C VAL A 29 4.80 -16.31 3.28
N LEU A 30 4.38 -15.16 3.82
CA LEU A 30 4.96 -13.86 3.49
C LEU A 30 6.40 -13.72 3.99
N GLU A 31 6.75 -14.25 5.17
CA GLU A 31 8.12 -14.31 5.67
C GLU A 31 9.00 -15.14 4.74
N THR A 32 8.50 -16.29 4.27
CA THR A 32 9.21 -17.12 3.31
C THR A 32 9.47 -16.37 2.01
N LEU A 33 8.45 -15.71 1.45
CA LEU A 33 8.60 -14.88 0.24
C LEU A 33 9.58 -13.72 0.45
N HIS A 34 9.55 -13.09 1.62
CA HIS A 34 10.47 -12.01 1.96
C HIS A 34 11.92 -12.51 2.09
N MET A 35 12.13 -13.65 2.74
CA MET A 35 13.43 -14.32 2.85
C MET A 35 13.97 -14.72 1.47
N LEU A 36 13.14 -15.31 0.61
CA LEU A 36 13.51 -15.70 -0.76
C LEU A 36 13.92 -14.48 -1.62
N GLY A 37 13.25 -13.34 -1.44
CA GLY A 37 13.65 -12.07 -2.07
C GLY A 37 15.01 -11.58 -1.58
N LYS A 38 15.28 -11.64 -0.26
CA LYS A 38 16.57 -11.25 0.34
C LYS A 38 17.76 -12.08 -0.17
N VAL A 39 17.53 -13.32 -0.60
CA VAL A 39 18.58 -14.21 -1.17
C VAL A 39 18.58 -14.26 -2.70
N GLU A 40 17.89 -13.32 -3.36
CA GLU A 40 17.83 -13.19 -4.82
C GLU A 40 17.35 -14.47 -5.54
N ALA A 41 16.48 -15.27 -4.89
CA ALA A 41 15.95 -16.52 -5.46
C ALA A 41 14.99 -16.31 -6.65
N GLY A 42 14.73 -15.05 -7.05
CA GLY A 42 13.83 -14.69 -8.13
C GLY A 42 12.34 -14.80 -7.77
N VAL A 43 12.01 -14.99 -6.48
CA VAL A 43 10.64 -15.06 -5.97
C VAL A 43 10.53 -14.12 -4.77
N GLU A 44 9.77 -13.04 -4.93
CA GLU A 44 9.62 -12.00 -3.92
C GLU A 44 8.26 -11.30 -4.04
N LEU A 45 7.86 -10.58 -2.99
CA LEU A 45 6.60 -9.81 -2.97
C LEU A 45 6.55 -8.77 -4.11
N ARG A 46 7.70 -8.16 -4.43
CA ARG A 46 7.88 -7.21 -5.54
C ARG A 46 7.55 -7.77 -6.92
N GLY A 47 7.65 -9.09 -7.07
CA GLY A 47 7.32 -9.76 -8.33
C GLY A 47 5.82 -9.80 -8.61
N LEU A 48 4.95 -9.56 -7.62
CA LEU A 48 3.51 -9.55 -7.82
C LEU A 48 3.08 -8.38 -8.71
N SER A 49 2.23 -8.66 -9.69
CA SER A 49 1.49 -7.62 -10.41
C SER A 49 0.58 -6.84 -9.44
N THR A 50 0.27 -5.58 -9.78
CA THR A 50 -0.62 -4.76 -8.95
C THR A 50 -2.00 -5.41 -8.81
N GLU A 51 -2.50 -6.01 -9.88
CA GLU A 51 -3.79 -6.72 -9.91
C GLU A 51 -3.76 -7.92 -8.97
N THR A 52 -2.68 -8.70 -8.97
CA THR A 52 -2.56 -9.85 -8.08
C THR A 52 -2.38 -9.42 -6.63
N LEU A 53 -1.61 -8.37 -6.34
CA LEU A 53 -1.50 -7.79 -5.00
C LEU A 53 -2.88 -7.33 -4.48
N ALA A 54 -3.66 -6.65 -5.32
CA ALA A 54 -5.01 -6.22 -4.98
C ALA A 54 -5.96 -7.40 -4.74
N ASP A 55 -5.86 -8.47 -5.53
CA ASP A 55 -6.64 -9.71 -5.31
C ASP A 55 -6.25 -10.42 -4.01
N VAL A 56 -4.95 -10.47 -3.69
CA VAL A 56 -4.45 -11.03 -2.42
C VAL A 56 -5.03 -10.25 -1.23
N VAL A 57 -4.97 -8.91 -1.26
CA VAL A 57 -5.54 -8.07 -0.19
C VAL A 57 -7.06 -8.24 -0.09
N ARG A 58 -7.76 -8.40 -1.22
CA ARG A 58 -9.21 -8.62 -1.28
C ARG A 58 -9.61 -9.95 -0.63
N ARG A 59 -8.84 -11.00 -0.87
CA ARG A 59 -9.10 -12.38 -0.40
C ARG A 59 -8.60 -12.64 1.01
N ALA A 60 -7.62 -11.89 1.49
CA ALA A 60 -7.13 -12.00 2.85
C ALA A 60 -8.22 -11.61 3.86
N SER A 61 -8.28 -12.32 4.99
CA SER A 61 -9.18 -11.94 6.08
C SER A 61 -8.70 -10.67 6.77
N LYS A 62 -9.59 -10.05 7.57
CA LYS A 62 -9.23 -8.86 8.37
C LYS A 62 -8.11 -9.20 9.36
N GLU A 63 -8.15 -10.39 9.94
CA GLU A 63 -7.16 -10.88 10.90
C GLU A 63 -5.81 -11.11 10.24
N GLN A 64 -5.78 -11.62 9.01
CA GLN A 64 -4.55 -11.78 8.21
C GLN A 64 -3.92 -10.41 7.89
N LEU A 65 -4.70 -9.44 7.43
CA LEU A 65 -4.19 -8.09 7.13
C LEU A 65 -3.71 -7.37 8.40
N LYS A 66 -4.41 -7.54 9.52
CA LYS A 66 -3.97 -7.04 10.84
C LYS A 66 -2.67 -7.70 11.30
N ALA A 67 -2.51 -9.01 11.07
CA ALA A 67 -1.27 -9.70 11.39
C ALA A 67 -0.10 -9.11 10.59
N VAL A 68 -0.28 -8.83 9.29
CA VAL A 68 0.75 -8.15 8.48
C VAL A 68 1.05 -6.76 9.02
N ALA A 69 0.00 -5.99 9.33
CA ALA A 69 0.14 -4.66 9.89
C ALA A 69 0.82 -4.64 11.27
N ALA A 70 0.72 -5.70 12.08
CA ALA A 70 1.36 -5.80 13.39
C ALA A 70 2.78 -6.39 13.33
N HIS A 71 3.17 -6.95 12.19
CA HIS A 71 4.43 -7.66 12.04
C HIS A 71 5.61 -6.68 11.85
N PRO A 72 6.69 -6.76 12.67
CA PRO A 72 7.78 -5.78 12.65
C PRO A 72 8.44 -5.56 11.28
N GLU A 73 8.76 -6.63 10.55
CA GLU A 73 9.37 -6.52 9.22
C GLU A 73 8.34 -6.39 8.09
N LEU A 74 7.39 -7.33 8.01
CA LEU A 74 6.45 -7.40 6.89
C LEU A 74 5.57 -6.16 6.74
N ARG A 75 5.21 -5.48 7.83
CA ARG A 75 4.45 -4.22 7.77
C ARG A 75 5.15 -3.20 6.89
N ARG A 76 6.44 -2.96 7.14
CA ARG A 76 7.24 -2.00 6.37
C ARG A 76 7.41 -2.43 4.93
N VAL A 77 7.70 -3.70 4.70
CA VAL A 77 7.82 -4.28 3.36
C VAL A 77 6.54 -4.02 2.57
N PHE A 78 5.37 -4.30 3.14
CA PHE A 78 4.09 -4.12 2.47
C PHE A 78 3.74 -2.65 2.20
N LEU A 79 4.06 -1.75 3.15
CA LEU A 79 3.90 -0.31 2.94
C LEU A 79 4.79 0.19 1.81
N GLU A 80 6.10 -0.06 1.86
CA GLU A 80 7.04 0.33 0.81
C GLU A 80 6.62 -0.19 -0.57
N GLU A 81 6.05 -1.39 -0.61
CA GLU A 81 5.58 -2.03 -1.82
C GLU A 81 4.32 -1.38 -2.42
N ILE A 82 3.42 -0.89 -1.58
CA ILE A 82 2.28 -0.09 -2.04
C ILE A 82 2.78 1.29 -2.51
N PHE A 83 3.65 1.92 -1.75
CA PHE A 83 4.18 3.26 -2.07
C PHE A 83 4.97 3.28 -3.38
N SER A 84 5.78 2.26 -3.65
CA SER A 84 6.53 2.14 -4.92
C SER A 84 5.60 2.10 -6.13
N ARG A 85 4.46 1.41 -6.03
CA ARG A 85 3.45 1.32 -7.09
C ARG A 85 2.63 2.58 -7.29
N MET A 86 2.53 3.48 -6.30
CA MET A 86 1.69 4.67 -6.43
C MET A 86 2.09 5.54 -7.63
N SER A 87 3.40 5.69 -7.87
CA SER A 87 3.90 6.44 -9.02
C SER A 87 3.57 5.78 -10.35
N ASP A 88 3.54 4.45 -10.41
CA ASP A 88 3.19 3.69 -11.63
C ASP A 88 1.73 3.84 -12.02
N HIS A 89 0.84 4.04 -11.04
CA HIS A 89 -0.60 4.19 -11.23
C HIS A 89 -1.07 5.64 -11.27
N PHE A 90 -0.15 6.60 -11.25
CA PHE A 90 -0.48 8.02 -11.29
C PHE A 90 -1.05 8.43 -12.66
N LEU A 91 -2.05 9.30 -12.64
CA LEU A 91 -2.75 9.85 -13.80
C LEU A 91 -2.44 11.35 -13.96
N PRO A 92 -1.36 11.73 -14.69
CA PRO A 92 -0.91 13.12 -14.79
C PRO A 92 -2.00 14.08 -15.29
N GLU A 93 -2.87 13.64 -16.18
CA GLU A 93 -3.97 14.43 -16.72
C GLU A 93 -5.03 14.80 -15.67
N LYS A 94 -5.18 13.99 -14.61
CA LYS A 94 -6.08 14.28 -13.47
C LYS A 94 -5.46 15.25 -12.47
N ALA A 95 -4.14 15.39 -12.48
CA ALA A 95 -3.37 16.16 -11.50
C ALA A 95 -2.64 17.38 -12.09
N LYS A 96 -2.89 17.73 -13.36
CA LYS A 96 -2.17 18.79 -14.12
C LYS A 96 -1.99 20.13 -13.39
N TYR A 97 -2.97 20.53 -12.57
CA TYR A 97 -2.94 21.80 -11.83
C TYR A 97 -2.85 21.60 -10.31
N SER A 98 -2.42 20.43 -9.87
CA SER A 98 -2.27 20.09 -8.47
C SER A 98 -0.80 20.10 -8.08
N SER A 99 -0.50 20.81 -7.00
CA SER A 99 0.72 20.64 -6.22
C SER A 99 0.27 20.25 -4.81
N VAL A 100 0.68 19.08 -4.34
CA VAL A 100 0.32 18.62 -3.00
C VAL A 100 1.37 17.67 -2.44
N VAL A 101 1.75 17.90 -1.20
CA VAL A 101 2.55 17.01 -0.36
C VAL A 101 1.64 16.36 0.68
N VAL A 102 1.40 15.06 0.51
CA VAL A 102 0.67 14.23 1.48
C VAL A 102 1.67 13.49 2.35
N THR A 103 1.67 13.76 3.65
CA THR A 103 2.32 12.89 4.63
C THR A 103 1.35 11.85 5.15
N TRP A 104 1.73 10.58 5.07
CA TRP A 104 1.01 9.46 5.65
C TRP A 104 1.57 9.15 7.02
N ARG A 105 0.68 8.94 7.99
CA ARG A 105 1.02 8.43 9.33
C ARG A 105 0.25 7.14 9.56
N PHE A 106 0.98 6.07 9.82
CA PHE A 106 0.38 4.79 10.12
C PHE A 106 0.34 4.56 11.62
N SER A 107 -0.87 4.49 12.20
CA SER A 107 -1.05 4.20 13.62
C SER A 107 -0.41 2.86 14.01
N ASP A 108 0.03 2.77 15.26
CA ASP A 108 0.70 1.59 15.82
C ASP A 108 1.99 1.22 15.05
N GLY A 109 2.69 2.24 14.55
CA GLY A 109 4.03 2.11 13.97
C GLY A 109 5.12 2.33 15.02
N ASP A 110 6.36 1.99 14.68
CA ASP A 110 7.53 2.11 15.55
C ASP A 110 8.38 3.37 15.29
N GLY A 111 8.02 4.15 14.27
CA GLY A 111 8.66 5.42 13.93
C GLY A 111 8.32 6.57 14.87
N ASP A 112 8.91 7.75 14.59
CA ASP A 112 8.87 8.88 15.51
C ASP A 112 7.44 9.39 15.83
N GLY A 113 7.15 9.47 17.12
CA GLY A 113 5.81 9.73 17.66
C GLY A 113 4.85 8.53 17.60
N GLY A 114 5.33 7.31 17.38
CA GLY A 114 4.51 6.09 17.30
C GLY A 114 3.87 5.87 15.93
N PHE A 115 4.50 6.36 14.85
CA PHE A 115 3.98 6.30 13.50
C PHE A 115 5.06 5.94 12.47
N ASP A 116 4.76 4.99 11.58
CA ASP A 116 5.48 4.93 10.30
C ASP A 116 5.07 6.11 9.44
N ARG A 117 6.02 6.63 8.68
CA ARG A 117 5.83 7.84 7.87
C ARG A 117 6.29 7.63 6.45
N PHE A 118 5.41 8.03 5.55
CA PHE A 118 5.66 8.02 4.12
C PHE A 118 5.15 9.35 3.56
N GLN A 119 5.64 9.72 2.39
CA GLN A 119 5.16 10.90 1.67
C GLN A 119 4.77 10.53 0.25
N THR A 120 3.73 11.19 -0.25
CA THR A 120 3.42 11.27 -1.67
C THR A 120 3.43 12.73 -2.07
N VAL A 121 4.24 13.07 -3.06
CA VAL A 121 4.45 14.42 -3.58
C VAL A 121 3.95 14.42 -5.02
N ILE A 122 2.97 15.27 -5.29
CA ILE A 122 2.49 15.54 -6.64
C ILE A 122 2.85 16.99 -6.95
N GLU A 123 3.65 17.20 -8.00
CA GLU A 123 4.14 18.52 -8.42
C GLU A 123 4.52 18.43 -9.91
N ASP A 124 4.24 19.48 -10.69
CA ASP A 124 4.59 19.55 -12.12
C ASP A 124 4.12 18.37 -12.98
N GLY A 125 2.98 17.76 -12.62
CA GLY A 125 2.45 16.59 -13.33
C GLY A 125 3.26 15.32 -13.11
N LEU A 126 4.08 15.27 -12.05
CA LEU A 126 4.82 14.10 -11.59
C LEU A 126 4.30 13.64 -10.23
N CYS A 127 4.50 12.36 -9.93
CA CYS A 127 4.21 11.77 -8.62
C CYS A 127 5.44 11.03 -8.11
N ALA A 128 5.94 11.43 -6.94
CA ALA A 128 6.96 10.73 -6.18
C ALA A 128 6.36 10.22 -4.87
N SER A 129 6.65 8.98 -4.49
CA SER A 129 6.07 8.36 -3.31
C SER A 129 7.10 7.45 -2.63
N GLY A 130 7.18 7.48 -1.30
CA GLY A 130 8.17 6.69 -0.57
C GLY A 130 8.31 7.05 0.90
N ALA A 131 9.30 6.46 1.56
CA ALA A 131 9.68 6.83 2.92
C ALA A 131 10.21 8.27 2.92
N ASP A 132 9.63 9.11 3.78
CA ASP A 132 9.92 10.54 3.98
C ASP A 132 10.77 11.24 2.88
N LEU A 133 10.11 12.01 2.02
CA LEU A 133 10.75 12.74 0.93
C LEU A 133 11.29 14.12 1.36
N GLY A 134 11.27 14.42 2.66
CA GLY A 134 11.80 15.67 3.22
C GLY A 134 11.03 16.93 2.80
N ARG A 135 9.79 16.77 2.32
CA ARG A 135 8.94 17.88 1.89
C ARG A 135 8.02 18.31 3.03
N GLU A 136 7.73 19.61 3.11
CA GLU A 136 6.76 20.12 4.08
C GLU A 136 5.33 19.67 3.68
N PRO A 137 4.55 19.06 4.59
CA PRO A 137 3.23 18.56 4.23
C PRO A 137 2.16 19.65 4.16
N ASP A 138 1.47 19.72 3.04
CA ASP A 138 0.19 20.45 2.94
C ASP A 138 -0.91 19.73 3.72
N THR A 139 -0.86 18.40 3.73
CA THR A 139 -1.83 17.57 4.42
C THR A 139 -1.18 16.33 5.03
N THR A 140 -1.68 15.93 6.19
CA THR A 140 -1.31 14.71 6.89
C THR A 140 -2.52 13.80 7.00
N ILE A 141 -2.39 12.58 6.48
CA ILE A 141 -3.41 11.54 6.58
C ILE A 141 -2.95 10.51 7.60
N THR A 142 -3.75 10.30 8.65
CA THR A 142 -3.54 9.25 9.65
C THR A 142 -4.53 8.11 9.44
N VAL A 143 -4.04 6.88 9.34
CA VAL A 143 -4.82 5.66 9.09
C VAL A 143 -4.09 4.43 9.67
N ALA A 144 -4.79 3.35 9.99
CA ALA A 144 -4.12 2.08 10.32
C ALA A 144 -3.52 1.43 9.06
N ALA A 145 -2.42 0.68 9.18
CA ALA A 145 -1.76 0.12 8.00
C ALA A 145 -2.63 -0.91 7.26
N ASP A 146 -3.37 -1.77 7.96
CA ASP A 146 -4.29 -2.74 7.35
C ASP A 146 -5.42 -2.04 6.57
N ASP A 147 -5.96 -0.97 7.14
CA ASP A 147 -6.95 -0.11 6.50
C ASP A 147 -6.36 0.60 5.25
N PHE A 148 -5.09 1.04 5.31
CA PHE A 148 -4.37 1.58 4.15
C PHE A 148 -4.15 0.54 3.06
N PHE A 149 -3.78 -0.70 3.40
CA PHE A 149 -3.61 -1.78 2.42
C PHE A 149 -4.88 -1.95 1.59
N ARG A 150 -6.04 -1.96 2.25
CA ARG A 150 -7.33 -2.09 1.59
C ARG A 150 -7.67 -0.84 0.78
N MET A 151 -7.40 0.35 1.31
CA MET A 151 -7.67 1.61 0.63
C MET A 151 -6.84 1.75 -0.66
N ALA A 152 -5.52 1.54 -0.58
CA ALA A 152 -4.59 1.71 -1.69
C ALA A 152 -4.74 0.64 -2.79
N THR A 153 -5.34 -0.51 -2.46
CA THR A 153 -5.65 -1.57 -3.42
C THR A 153 -7.09 -1.54 -3.95
N GLY A 154 -7.83 -0.45 -3.69
CA GLY A 154 -9.23 -0.31 -4.15
C GLY A 154 -10.25 -1.18 -3.40
N ASN A 155 -9.82 -1.89 -2.35
CA ASN A 155 -10.64 -2.79 -1.51
C ASN A 155 -11.37 -2.08 -0.36
N ALA A 156 -11.23 -0.76 -0.23
CA ALA A 156 -11.99 0.06 0.71
C ALA A 156 -12.24 1.46 0.16
N ALA A 157 -13.48 1.96 0.30
CA ALA A 157 -13.84 3.29 -0.15
C ALA A 157 -13.37 4.37 0.84
N VAL A 158 -12.49 5.27 0.38
CA VAL A 158 -11.93 6.38 1.17
C VAL A 158 -13.02 7.21 1.84
N ALA A 159 -14.08 7.57 1.11
CA ALA A 159 -15.17 8.38 1.62
C ALA A 159 -15.89 7.72 2.82
N ALA A 160 -16.14 6.41 2.73
CA ALA A 160 -16.72 5.66 3.85
C ALA A 160 -15.77 5.60 5.05
N MET A 161 -14.47 5.38 4.81
CA MET A 161 -13.46 5.35 5.87
C MET A 161 -13.32 6.69 6.59
N PHE A 162 -13.41 7.79 5.85
CA PHE A 162 -13.45 9.14 6.42
C PHE A 162 -14.66 9.34 7.33
N VAL A 163 -15.86 8.98 6.86
CA VAL A 163 -17.11 9.07 7.66
C VAL A 163 -17.01 8.25 8.95
N THR A 164 -16.40 7.07 8.89
CA THR A 164 -16.19 6.22 10.07
C THR A 164 -15.01 6.64 10.97
N GLY A 165 -14.26 7.68 10.61
CA GLY A 165 -13.10 8.16 11.39
C GLY A 165 -11.83 7.31 11.28
N LYS A 166 -11.82 6.29 10.41
CA LYS A 166 -10.65 5.44 10.12
C LYS A 166 -9.56 6.20 9.37
N VAL A 167 -9.97 7.13 8.51
CA VAL A 167 -9.08 8.10 7.87
C VAL A 167 -9.26 9.44 8.56
N ARG A 168 -8.18 9.99 9.11
CA ARG A 168 -8.16 11.34 9.70
C ARG A 168 -7.24 12.23 8.89
N VAL A 169 -7.73 13.42 8.54
CA VAL A 169 -6.99 14.41 7.75
C VAL A 169 -6.68 15.62 8.62
N LYS A 170 -5.43 16.10 8.58
CA LYS A 170 -5.00 17.37 9.19
C LYS A 170 -4.30 18.21 8.12
N GLY A 171 -4.66 19.49 8.02
CA GLY A 171 -4.11 20.41 7.01
C GLY A 171 -5.12 20.64 5.88
N GLU A 172 -4.62 20.79 4.65
CA GLU A 172 -5.48 21.05 3.50
C GLU A 172 -6.37 19.86 3.16
N TYR A 173 -7.67 20.11 3.10
CA TYR A 173 -8.69 19.08 2.91
C TYR A 173 -9.05 18.86 1.43
N ALA A 174 -9.06 19.94 0.64
CA ALA A 174 -9.47 19.87 -0.77
C ALA A 174 -8.54 19.00 -1.64
N PRO A 175 -7.19 19.03 -1.46
CA PRO A 175 -6.30 18.08 -2.13
C PRO A 175 -6.51 16.64 -1.65
N ALA A 176 -6.72 16.43 -0.34
CA ALA A 176 -6.90 15.10 0.25
C ALA A 176 -8.15 14.37 -0.28
N VAL A 177 -9.25 15.10 -0.52
CA VAL A 177 -10.48 14.52 -1.09
C VAL A 177 -10.28 14.05 -2.54
N ARG A 178 -9.50 14.80 -3.33
CA ARG A 178 -9.23 14.45 -4.74
C ARG A 178 -8.07 13.48 -4.90
N PHE A 179 -7.24 13.32 -3.88
CA PHE A 179 -5.99 12.59 -3.97
C PHE A 179 -6.15 11.18 -4.58
N SER A 180 -7.12 10.39 -4.12
CA SER A 180 -7.34 9.04 -4.67
C SER A 180 -7.78 9.03 -6.13
N SER A 181 -8.37 10.12 -6.64
CA SER A 181 -8.77 10.24 -8.06
C SER A 181 -7.61 10.56 -9.00
N TYR A 182 -6.43 10.84 -8.47
CA TYR A 182 -5.19 11.01 -9.25
C TYR A 182 -4.51 9.68 -9.58
N PHE A 183 -5.07 8.56 -9.14
CA PHE A 183 -4.51 7.24 -9.35
C PHE A 183 -5.53 6.32 -10.03
N ASP A 184 -5.07 5.47 -10.95
CA ASP A 184 -5.86 4.35 -11.46
C ASP A 184 -5.78 3.19 -10.46
N LEU A 185 -6.61 3.25 -9.42
CA LEU A 185 -6.61 2.20 -8.41
C LEU A 185 -7.12 0.88 -9.01
N PRO A 186 -6.52 -0.27 -8.63
CA PRO A 186 -7.01 -1.58 -9.02
C PRO A 186 -8.50 -1.71 -8.70
N LYS A 187 -9.28 -2.13 -9.70
CA LYS A 187 -10.70 -2.37 -9.51
C LYS A 187 -10.88 -3.80 -9.01
N PRO A 188 -11.68 -4.04 -7.96
CA PRO A 188 -12.06 -5.38 -7.58
C PRO A 188 -12.69 -6.10 -8.78
N GLY A 189 -12.14 -7.27 -9.14
CA GLY A 189 -12.76 -8.21 -10.08
C GLY A 189 -13.90 -8.98 -9.46
#